data_AF-A0A3B8YLG8-F1
#
_entry.id   AF-A0A3B8YLG8-F1
#
_cell.length_a   1.000
_cell.length_b   1.000
_cell.length_c   1.000
_cell.angle_alpha   90.00
_cell.angle_beta   90.00
_cell.angle_gamma   90.00
#
_symmetry.space_group_name_H-M   'P 1'
#
loop_
_entity.id
_entity.type
_entity.pdbx_description
1 polymer ?
#
loop_
_entity_poly.entity_id
_entity_poly.type
_entity_poly.pdbx_seq_one_letter_code
_entity_poly.pdbx_strand_id
1 'polypeptide(L)' 'MVDKLSDPIGRLMGLRYKSHPWHGISIGDHAPEEVTAFIEVVPTDTVKYEIDKISGYL' A
#
# COMPACT_ATOMS: atom_id res chain seq x y z
N MET A 1 -12.98 13.93 19.65
CA MET A 1 -12.18 13.38 18.54
C MET A 1 -13.17 12.78 17.56
N VAL A 2 -13.33 13.37 16.39
CA VAL A 2 -14.29 12.90 15.38
C VAL A 2 -13.75 11.59 14.82
N ASP A 3 -14.55 10.54 14.92
CA ASP A 3 -14.25 9.21 14.38
C ASP A 3 -14.04 9.34 12.86
N LYS A 4 -12.87 8.95 12.35
CA LYS A 4 -12.49 9.11 10.93
C LYS A 4 -13.45 8.37 9.99
N LEU A 5 -14.22 7.40 10.49
CA LEU A 5 -15.27 6.71 9.73
C LEU A 5 -16.60 7.49 9.63
N SER A 6 -16.86 8.43 10.56
CA SER A 6 -18.10 9.20 10.63
C SER A 6 -18.11 10.46 9.75
N ASP A 7 -16.95 10.85 9.21
CA ASP A 7 -16.81 11.94 8.26
C ASP A 7 -17.07 11.43 6.82
N PRO A 8 -18.22 11.78 6.21
CA PRO A 8 -18.56 11.33 4.87
C PRO A 8 -17.53 11.79 3.82
N ILE A 9 -16.84 12.91 4.04
CA ILE A 9 -15.80 13.41 3.13
C ILE A 9 -14.53 12.58 3.27
N GLY A 10 -14.10 12.30 4.51
CA GLY A 10 -12.94 11.46 4.79
C GLY A 10 -13.06 10.06 4.18
N ARG A 11 -14.25 9.46 4.29
CA ARG A 11 -14.55 8.16 3.65
C ARG A 11 -14.53 8.24 2.13
N LEU A 12 -15.10 9.29 1.54
CA LEU A 12 -15.12 9.47 0.08
C LEU A 12 -13.72 9.68 -0.50
N MET A 13 -12.85 10.40 0.22
CA MET A 13 -11.45 10.61 -0.18
C MET A 13 -10.64 9.31 -0.14
N GLY A 14 -10.86 8.45 0.84
CA GLY A 14 -10.22 7.13 0.91
C GLY A 14 -10.58 6.18 -0.24
N LEU A 15 -11.71 6.41 -0.91
CA LEU A 15 -12.12 5.63 -2.10
C LEU A 15 -11.54 6.17 -3.41
N ARG A 16 -11.03 7.41 -3.43
CA ARG A 16 -10.55 8.07 -4.65
C ARG A 16 -9.08 7.77 -4.96
N TYR A 17 -8.28 7.50 -3.95
CA TYR A 17 -6.83 7.34 -4.08
C TYR A 17 -6.41 5.91 -3.71
N LYS A 18 -5.48 5.36 -4.49
CA LYS A 18 -4.80 4.12 -4.11
C LYS A 18 -3.61 4.44 -3.21
N SER A 19 -3.40 3.64 -2.19
CA SER A 19 -2.18 3.70 -1.38
C SER A 19 -0.95 3.46 -2.23
N HIS A 20 0.07 4.31 -2.07
CA HIS A 20 1.39 4.06 -2.66
C HIS A 20 1.99 2.79 -2.02
N PRO A 21 2.48 1.79 -2.77
CA PRO A 21 2.89 0.52 -2.19
C PRO A 21 4.02 0.62 -1.15
N TRP A 22 4.87 1.65 -1.27
CA TRP A 22 5.90 1.95 -0.26
C TRP A 22 5.42 2.75 0.95
N HIS A 23 4.61 3.80 0.78
CA HIS A 23 4.29 4.75 1.85
C HIS A 23 2.89 4.58 2.44
N GLY A 24 1.97 3.94 1.71
CA GLY A 24 0.55 3.86 2.02
C GLY A 24 0.09 2.51 2.55
N ILE A 25 1.03 1.59 2.83
CA ILE A 25 0.78 0.26 3.37
C ILE A 25 1.49 0.14 4.73
N SER A 26 0.77 -0.34 5.75
CA SER A 26 1.37 -0.61 7.07
C SER A 26 2.31 -1.81 6.99
N ILE A 27 3.39 -1.80 7.78
CA ILE A 27 4.29 -2.95 7.90
C ILE A 27 3.60 -4.17 8.55
N GLY A 28 2.52 -3.96 9.30
CA GLY A 28 1.78 -5.00 10.04
C GLY A 28 1.96 -4.87 11.55
N ASP A 29 0.97 -5.33 12.33
CA ASP A 29 0.93 -5.18 13.80
C ASP A 29 1.88 -6.13 14.53
N HIS A 30 2.36 -7.17 13.84
CA HIS A 30 3.24 -8.22 14.36
C HIS A 30 4.67 -8.11 13.84
N ALA A 31 5.08 -6.95 13.34
CA ALA A 31 6.45 -6.73 12.95
C ALA A 31 7.37 -6.74 14.20
N PRO A 32 8.54 -7.40 14.15
CA PRO A 32 9.20 -7.96 12.97
C PRO A 32 8.88 -9.43 12.64
N GLU A 33 8.13 -10.14 13.47
CA GLU A 33 7.86 -11.57 13.30
C GLU A 33 7.01 -11.89 12.06
N GLU A 34 6.04 -11.03 11.76
CA GLU A 34 5.20 -11.09 10.55
C GLU A 34 5.10 -9.70 9.93
N VAL A 35 5.31 -9.61 8.61
CA VAL A 35 5.31 -8.34 7.88
C VAL A 35 4.45 -8.41 6.62
N THR A 36 3.82 -7.29 6.28
CA THR A 36 3.17 -7.11 4.98
C THR A 36 4.24 -6.81 3.93
N ALA A 37 4.27 -7.62 2.86
CA ALA A 37 5.22 -7.47 1.76
C ALA A 37 4.50 -7.10 0.45
N PHE A 38 5.07 -6.17 -0.30
CA PHE A 38 4.66 -5.89 -1.68
C PHE A 38 5.55 -6.70 -2.63
N ILE A 39 4.95 -7.63 -3.37
CA ILE A 39 5.68 -8.54 -4.26
C ILE A 39 5.92 -7.86 -5.60
N GLU A 40 7.18 -7.64 -5.96
CA GLU A 40 7.57 -7.03 -7.24
C GLU A 40 7.77 -8.07 -8.34
N VAL A 41 8.18 -9.30 -7.99
CA VAL A 41 8.54 -10.36 -8.96
C VAL A 41 8.12 -11.72 -8.42
N VAL A 42 7.64 -12.60 -9.30
CA VAL A 42 7.28 -14.00 -9.02
C VAL A 42 8.10 -14.98 -9.88
N PRO A 43 8.17 -16.28 -9.53
CA PRO A 43 9.06 -17.23 -10.22
C PRO A 43 8.81 -17.43 -11.72
N THR A 44 7.60 -17.10 -12.19
CA THR A 44 7.23 -17.22 -13.61
C THR A 44 7.63 -16.01 -14.44
N ASP A 45 8.07 -14.93 -13.82
CA ASP A 45 8.46 -13.71 -14.54
C ASP A 45 9.76 -13.93 -15.30
N THR A 46 9.82 -13.39 -16.52
CA THR A 46 11.01 -13.47 -17.39
C THR A 46 11.88 -12.21 -17.36
N VAL A 47 11.44 -11.19 -16.62
CA VAL A 47 12.10 -9.88 -16.49
C VAL A 47 12.08 -9.41 -15.03
N LYS A 48 13.02 -8.53 -14.68
CA LYS A 48 13.03 -7.85 -13.38
C LYS A 48 12.05 -6.68 -13.42
N TYR A 49 11.05 -6.72 -12.57
CA TYR A 49 10.25 -5.54 -12.22
C TYR A 49 10.83 -4.86 -10.98
N GLU A 50 10.52 -3.58 -10.81
CA GLU A 50 10.84 -2.78 -9.63
C GLU A 50 9.81 -1.67 -9.54
N ILE A 51 9.34 -1.36 -8.35
CA ILE A 51 8.48 -0.21 -8.14
C ILE A 51 9.21 1.08 -8.52
N ASP A 52 8.58 1.88 -9.38
CA ASP A 52 8.99 3.27 -9.54
C ASP A 52 8.62 4.05 -8.28
N LYS A 53 9.61 4.48 -7.51
CA LYS A 53 9.42 5.20 -6.24
C LYS A 53 8.66 6.52 -6.37
N ILE A 54 8.63 7.13 -7.55
CA ILE A 54 7.94 8.40 -7.77
C ILE A 54 6.44 8.16 -7.98
N SER A 55 6.08 7.22 -8.84
CA SER A 55 4.69 6.96 -9.22
C SER A 55 3.99 5.87 -8.41
N GLY A 56 4.75 4.93 -7.85
CA GLY A 56 4.24 3.76 -7.15
C GLY A 56 3.75 2.63 -8.06
N TYR A 57 4.03 2.69 -9.36
CA TYR A 57 3.70 1.64 -10.33
C TYR A 57 4.87 0.66 -10.53
N LEU A 58 4.56 -0.56 -10.98
CA LEU A 58 5.52 -1.58 -11.45
C LEU A 58 5.88 -1.37 -12.93
#